data_AF-Q3ZUV1-F1
#
_entry.id   AF-Q3ZUV1-F1
#
_cell.length_a   1.000
_cell.length_b   1.000
_cell.length_c   1.000
_cell.angle_alpha   90.00
_cell.angle_beta   90.00
_cell.angle_gamma   90.00
#
_symmetry.space_group_name_H-M   'P 1'
#
loop_
_entity.id
_entity.type
_entity.pdbx_description
1 polymer ?
#
loop_
_entity_poly.entity_id
_entity_poly.type
_entity_poly.pdbx_seq_one_letter_code
_entity_poly.pdbx_strand_id
1 'polypeptide(L)'
;LAKAVYNSISHKFEHSCFLVNVREESFSHGGLVKLQNNFLSKIIERNPPNVTNVDEGIIVLKQKLSKKRVLLVLDDVDRLDQLRKLAGGCDWFGLRSRIIITTRDTNCLRAHKVNSIYEVKELNDEEALELFNFNAFKGNIHMDDFFDLATGVIRYAKGIPLALEVLGSDLCSKNKDEWKDALEYYNKYPNQEIQQALKRSYETLEDRMKEVF
;
A
#
# COMPACT_ATOMS: atom_id res chain seq x y z
N LEU A 1 0.34 -2.50 5.38
CA LEU A 1 -0.83 -3.18 6.01
C LEU A 1 -1.42 -4.32 5.16
N ALA A 2 -1.97 -4.06 3.96
CA ALA A 2 -2.70 -5.09 3.19
C ALA A 2 -1.89 -6.38 2.92
N LYS A 3 -0.57 -6.25 2.69
CA LYS A 3 0.34 -7.39 2.54
C LYS A 3 0.43 -8.28 3.78
N ALA A 4 0.53 -7.67 4.97
CA ALA A 4 0.55 -8.40 6.24
C ALA A 4 -0.78 -9.14 6.46
N VAL A 5 -1.91 -8.47 6.22
CA VAL A 5 -3.23 -9.10 6.27
C VAL A 5 -3.30 -10.28 5.31
N TYR A 6 -2.96 -10.08 4.04
CA TYR A 6 -2.96 -11.14 3.03
C TYR A 6 -2.16 -12.37 3.48
N ASN A 7 -0.92 -12.16 3.91
CA ASN A 7 -0.04 -13.24 4.36
C ASN A 7 -0.63 -13.99 5.57
N SER A 8 -1.33 -13.29 6.47
CA SER A 8 -1.91 -13.88 7.68
C SER A 8 -3.19 -14.69 7.45
N ILE A 9 -3.98 -14.40 6.40
CA ILE A 9 -5.29 -15.04 6.18
C ILE A 9 -5.45 -15.76 4.85
N SER A 10 -4.50 -15.68 3.92
CA SER A 10 -4.60 -16.29 2.58
C SER A 10 -4.90 -17.78 2.62
N HIS A 11 -4.26 -18.51 3.55
CA HIS A 11 -4.45 -19.95 3.76
C HIS A 11 -5.89 -20.34 4.16
N LYS A 12 -6.72 -19.38 4.57
CA LYS A 12 -8.13 -19.61 4.94
C LYS A 12 -9.08 -19.59 3.74
N PHE A 13 -8.59 -19.33 2.54
CA PHE A 13 -9.38 -19.23 1.30
C PHE A 13 -9.00 -20.35 0.33
N GLU A 14 -9.91 -20.68 -0.58
CA GLU A 14 -9.65 -21.70 -1.62
C GLU A 14 -8.62 -21.18 -2.63
N HIS A 15 -8.75 -19.91 -3.02
CA HIS A 15 -7.78 -19.21 -3.85
C HIS A 15 -7.46 -17.85 -3.24
N SER A 16 -6.23 -17.39 -3.47
CA SER A 16 -5.83 -16.06 -3.05
C SER A 16 -4.95 -15.41 -4.12
N CYS A 17 -5.12 -14.10 -4.32
CA CYS A 17 -4.32 -13.32 -5.24
C CYS A 17 -4.05 -11.94 -4.67
N PHE A 18 -2.80 -11.49 -4.82
CA PHE A 18 -2.39 -10.14 -4.50
C PHE A 18 -1.88 -9.49 -5.78
N LEU A 19 -2.63 -8.52 -6.31
CA LEU A 19 -2.20 -7.69 -7.43
C LEU A 19 -1.59 -6.40 -6.87
N VAL A 20 -0.26 -6.31 -6.98
CA VAL A 20 0.54 -5.18 -6.48
C VAL A 20 0.55 -4.05 -7.51
N ASN A 21 0.59 -2.79 -7.07
CA ASN A 21 0.78 -1.61 -7.93
C ASN A 21 -0.19 -1.54 -9.13
N VAL A 22 -1.49 -1.76 -8.89
CA VAL A 22 -2.52 -1.82 -9.94
C VAL A 22 -2.52 -0.56 -10.81
N ARG A 23 -2.39 0.62 -10.20
CA ARG A 23 -2.24 1.89 -10.92
C ARG A 23 -1.14 1.84 -11.97
N GLU A 24 0.10 1.53 -11.55
CA GLU A 24 1.29 1.52 -12.40
C GLU A 24 1.21 0.41 -13.47
N GLU A 25 0.85 -0.81 -13.08
CA GLU A 25 0.76 -1.95 -13.99
C GLU A 25 -0.33 -1.77 -15.06
N SER A 26 -1.44 -1.10 -14.72
CA SER A 26 -2.54 -0.87 -15.64
C SER A 26 -2.27 0.23 -16.69
N PHE A 27 -1.27 1.09 -16.47
CA PHE A 27 -0.99 2.24 -17.33
C PHE A 27 -0.36 1.84 -18.68
N SER A 28 0.40 0.76 -18.69
CA SER A 28 1.02 0.22 -19.90
C SER A 28 0.00 -0.32 -20.91
N HIS A 29 0.34 -0.31 -22.20
CA HIS A 29 -0.51 -0.90 -23.23
C HIS A 29 -0.73 -2.40 -22.93
N GLY A 30 -1.99 -2.82 -22.80
CA GLY A 30 -2.33 -4.19 -22.39
C GLY A 30 -2.14 -4.49 -20.89
N GLY A 31 -1.80 -3.51 -20.06
CA GLY A 31 -1.53 -3.69 -18.63
C GLY A 31 -2.68 -4.34 -17.85
N LEU A 32 -3.92 -3.96 -18.15
CA LEU A 32 -5.11 -4.60 -17.56
C LEU A 32 -5.25 -6.07 -17.96
N VAL A 33 -4.95 -6.43 -19.21
CA VAL A 33 -4.97 -7.82 -19.69
C VAL A 33 -3.90 -8.63 -18.95
N LYS A 34 -2.70 -8.06 -18.78
CA LYS A 34 -1.63 -8.66 -17.98
C LYS A 34 -2.08 -8.91 -16.53
N LEU A 35 -2.73 -7.94 -15.89
CA LEU A 35 -3.28 -8.10 -14.54
C LEU A 35 -4.36 -9.19 -14.46
N GLN A 36 -5.26 -9.27 -15.43
CA GLN A 36 -6.28 -10.33 -15.51
C GLN A 36 -5.65 -11.71 -15.68
N ASN A 37 -4.67 -11.86 -16.58
CA ASN A 37 -3.92 -13.11 -16.77
C ASN A 37 -3.13 -13.50 -15.51
N ASN A 38 -2.49 -12.54 -14.84
CA ASN A 38 -1.83 -12.77 -13.56
C ASN A 38 -2.82 -13.30 -12.52
N PHE A 39 -4.01 -12.71 -12.43
CA PHE A 39 -5.05 -13.18 -11.51
C PHE A 39 -5.53 -14.60 -11.86
N LEU A 40 -5.83 -14.86 -13.14
CA LEU A 40 -6.22 -16.19 -13.62
C LEU A 40 -5.17 -17.26 -13.30
N SER A 41 -3.89 -16.95 -13.46
CA SER A 41 -2.79 -17.86 -13.14
C SER A 41 -2.71 -18.25 -11.66
N LYS A 42 -3.21 -17.40 -10.75
CA LYS A 42 -3.26 -17.67 -9.31
C LYS A 42 -4.49 -18.48 -8.89
N ILE A 43 -5.56 -18.44 -9.67
CA ILE A 43 -6.80 -19.19 -9.41
C ILE A 43 -6.75 -20.57 -10.09
N ILE A 44 -6.07 -20.66 -11.23
CA ILE A 44 -6.07 -21.84 -12.10
C ILE A 44 -4.64 -22.39 -12.17
N GLU A 45 -4.40 -23.46 -11.41
CA GLU A 45 -3.07 -24.07 -11.30
C GLU A 45 -2.62 -24.80 -12.58
N ARG A 46 -3.56 -25.33 -13.37
CA ARG A 46 -3.27 -26.10 -14.58
C ARG A 46 -3.77 -25.36 -15.82
N ASN A 47 -2.84 -25.01 -16.70
CA ASN A 47 -3.09 -24.37 -18.00
C ASN A 47 -4.06 -23.17 -17.89
N PRO A 48 -3.66 -22.09 -17.18
CA PRO A 48 -4.50 -20.92 -17.07
C PRO A 48 -4.84 -20.37 -18.46
N PRO A 49 -6.08 -19.92 -18.70
CA PRO A 49 -6.44 -19.23 -19.93
C PRO A 49 -5.54 -18.01 -20.13
N ASN A 50 -5.11 -17.78 -21.37
CA ASN A 50 -4.43 -16.56 -21.76
C ASN A 50 -5.42 -15.70 -22.53
N VAL A 51 -5.99 -14.70 -21.87
CA VAL A 51 -6.94 -13.79 -22.50
C VAL A 51 -6.20 -12.72 -23.29
N THR A 52 -6.78 -12.32 -24.41
CA THR A 52 -6.15 -11.40 -25.39
C THR A 52 -6.63 -9.97 -25.23
N ASN A 53 -7.78 -9.77 -24.61
CA ASN A 53 -8.39 -8.46 -24.38
C ASN A 53 -9.14 -8.42 -23.03
N VAL A 54 -9.47 -7.21 -22.60
CA VAL A 54 -10.03 -6.94 -21.27
C VAL A 54 -11.42 -7.55 -21.08
N ASP A 55 -12.28 -7.48 -22.10
CA ASP A 55 -13.67 -7.93 -22.01
C ASP A 55 -13.76 -9.45 -21.95
N GLU A 56 -12.91 -10.14 -22.72
CA GLU A 56 -12.69 -11.58 -22.60
C GLU A 56 -12.21 -11.92 -21.18
N GLY A 57 -11.23 -11.20 -20.65
CA GLY A 57 -10.73 -11.35 -19.29
C GLY A 57 -11.82 -11.23 -18.22
N ILE A 58 -12.72 -10.27 -18.36
CA ILE A 58 -13.87 -10.09 -17.46
C ILE A 58 -14.77 -11.34 -17.45
N ILE A 59 -15.14 -11.82 -18.64
CA ILE A 59 -16.03 -12.98 -18.78
C ILE A 59 -15.39 -14.22 -18.16
N VAL A 60 -14.13 -14.48 -18.48
CA VAL A 60 -13.39 -15.64 -17.98
C VAL A 60 -13.20 -15.55 -16.47
N LEU A 61 -12.79 -14.40 -15.93
CA LEU A 61 -12.65 -14.22 -14.48
C LEU A 61 -13.97 -14.47 -13.76
N LYS A 62 -15.06 -13.83 -14.20
CA LYS A 62 -16.39 -14.03 -13.59
C LYS A 62 -16.81 -15.50 -13.59
N GLN A 63 -16.63 -16.20 -14.70
CA GLN A 63 -16.97 -17.62 -14.79
C GLN A 63 -16.11 -18.49 -13.86
N LYS A 64 -14.80 -18.21 -13.77
CA LYS A 64 -13.85 -19.03 -13.01
C LYS A 64 -13.85 -18.74 -11.50
N LEU A 65 -14.23 -17.53 -11.11
CA LEU A 65 -14.38 -17.10 -9.73
C LEU A 65 -15.75 -17.46 -9.15
N SER A 66 -16.76 -17.65 -10.01
CA SER A 66 -18.12 -17.96 -9.58
C SER A 66 -18.14 -19.16 -8.63
N LYS A 67 -18.81 -18.99 -7.49
CA LYS A 67 -18.95 -19.99 -6.41
C LYS A 67 -17.66 -20.35 -5.67
N LYS A 68 -16.50 -19.78 -6.02
CA LYS A 68 -15.24 -20.03 -5.32
C LYS A 68 -15.02 -19.06 -4.18
N ARG A 69 -14.40 -19.54 -3.09
CA ARG A 69 -14.08 -18.70 -1.94
C ARG A 69 -12.70 -18.07 -2.12
N VAL A 70 -12.67 -16.80 -2.54
CA VAL A 70 -11.44 -16.11 -2.96
C VAL A 70 -11.06 -14.97 -2.01
N LEU A 71 -9.77 -14.83 -1.72
CA LEU A 71 -9.17 -13.63 -1.17
C LEU A 71 -8.45 -12.86 -2.28
N LEU A 72 -8.97 -11.71 -2.66
CA LEU A 72 -8.32 -10.81 -3.63
C LEU A 72 -7.83 -9.55 -2.92
N VAL A 73 -6.58 -9.16 -3.17
CA VAL A 73 -6.06 -7.84 -2.80
C VAL A 73 -5.70 -7.08 -4.06
N LEU A 74 -6.30 -5.90 -4.22
CA LEU A 74 -5.97 -4.93 -5.27
C LEU A 74 -5.25 -3.75 -4.61
N ASP A 75 -3.95 -3.63 -4.87
CA ASP A 75 -3.11 -2.65 -4.21
C ASP A 75 -2.82 -1.44 -5.11
N ASP A 76 -2.86 -0.23 -4.54
CA ASP A 76 -2.66 1.05 -5.23
C ASP A 76 -3.62 1.24 -6.41
N VAL A 77 -4.93 1.12 -6.17
CA VAL A 77 -5.97 1.42 -7.16
C VAL A 77 -6.23 2.93 -7.19
N ASP A 78 -6.38 3.52 -8.37
CA ASP A 78 -6.68 4.95 -8.54
C ASP A 78 -7.83 5.23 -9.51
N ARG A 79 -8.40 4.19 -10.16
CA ARG A 79 -9.49 4.35 -11.12
C ARG A 79 -10.59 3.31 -10.93
N LEU A 80 -11.84 3.77 -11.07
CA LEU A 80 -13.02 2.90 -11.01
C LEU A 80 -13.02 1.81 -12.08
N ASP A 81 -12.45 2.07 -13.26
CA ASP A 81 -12.44 1.09 -14.33
C ASP A 81 -11.50 -0.09 -14.03
N GLN A 82 -10.39 0.12 -13.29
CA GLN A 82 -9.54 -0.97 -12.79
C GLN A 82 -10.37 -1.93 -11.92
N LEU A 83 -11.15 -1.39 -10.98
CA LEU A 83 -12.03 -2.19 -10.11
C LEU A 83 -13.08 -2.96 -10.91
N ARG A 84 -13.76 -2.29 -11.85
CA ARG A 84 -14.77 -2.94 -12.71
C ARG A 84 -14.20 -4.08 -13.54
N LYS A 85 -12.95 -3.97 -14.00
CA LYS A 85 -12.29 -4.93 -14.89
C LYS A 85 -11.57 -6.07 -14.16
N LEU A 86 -11.18 -5.87 -12.90
CA LEU A 86 -10.42 -6.84 -12.10
C LEU A 86 -11.25 -7.54 -11.00
N ALA A 87 -12.24 -6.86 -10.43
CA ALA A 87 -13.07 -7.39 -9.35
C ALA A 87 -14.58 -7.36 -9.65
N GLY A 88 -15.05 -6.55 -10.59
CA GLY A 88 -16.45 -6.55 -11.02
C GLY A 88 -17.43 -6.29 -9.88
N GLY A 89 -18.39 -7.20 -9.68
CA GLY A 89 -19.37 -7.14 -8.60
C GLY A 89 -19.27 -8.32 -7.64
N CYS A 90 -20.02 -8.30 -6.53
CA CYS A 90 -20.06 -9.42 -5.59
C CYS A 90 -20.53 -10.74 -6.25
N ASP A 91 -21.27 -10.66 -7.36
CA ASP A 91 -21.73 -11.78 -8.17
C ASP A 91 -20.62 -12.53 -8.90
N TRP A 92 -19.40 -11.97 -8.96
CA TRP A 92 -18.23 -12.66 -9.50
C TRP A 92 -17.71 -13.75 -8.58
N PHE A 93 -17.96 -13.65 -7.28
CA PHE A 93 -17.29 -14.46 -6.27
C PHE A 93 -18.26 -15.39 -5.55
N GLY A 94 -17.74 -16.49 -5.02
CA GLY A 94 -18.47 -17.35 -4.10
C GLY A 94 -18.66 -16.72 -2.72
N LEU A 95 -19.59 -17.29 -1.95
CA LEU A 95 -19.83 -16.89 -0.57
C LEU A 95 -18.54 -16.94 0.27
N ARG A 96 -18.46 -16.02 1.24
CA ARG A 96 -17.30 -15.86 2.15
C ARG A 96 -16.00 -15.43 1.47
N SER A 97 -16.04 -15.01 0.21
CA SER A 97 -14.92 -14.33 -0.43
C SER A 97 -14.67 -12.96 0.23
N ARG A 98 -13.44 -12.47 0.10
CA ARG A 98 -13.05 -11.15 0.62
C ARG A 98 -12.18 -10.43 -0.41
N ILE A 99 -12.57 -9.21 -0.74
CA ILE A 99 -11.83 -8.35 -1.65
C ILE A 99 -11.34 -7.17 -0.81
N ILE A 100 -10.03 -6.96 -0.79
CA ILE A 100 -9.39 -5.84 -0.10
C ILE A 100 -8.82 -4.91 -1.16
N ILE A 101 -9.16 -3.64 -1.09
CA ILE A 101 -8.71 -2.62 -2.03
C ILE A 101 -7.90 -1.60 -1.21
N THR A 102 -6.67 -1.31 -1.63
CA THR A 102 -5.93 -0.15 -1.12
C THR A 102 -5.98 0.95 -2.16
N THR A 103 -6.20 2.17 -1.71
CA THR A 103 -6.27 3.35 -2.58
C THR A 103 -6.00 4.59 -1.75
N ARG A 104 -5.52 5.64 -2.42
CA ARG A 104 -5.43 6.99 -1.86
C ARG A 104 -6.70 7.81 -2.15
N ASP A 105 -7.59 7.32 -3.01
CA ASP A 105 -8.83 8.00 -3.41
C ASP A 105 -10.07 7.23 -2.93
N THR A 106 -10.74 7.77 -1.91
CA THR A 106 -11.98 7.20 -1.38
C THR A 106 -13.16 7.30 -2.35
N ASN A 107 -13.11 8.19 -3.35
CA ASN A 107 -14.18 8.32 -4.34
C ASN A 107 -14.28 7.08 -5.24
N CYS A 108 -13.14 6.48 -5.61
CA CYS A 108 -13.11 5.19 -6.29
C CYS A 108 -13.86 4.10 -5.52
N LEU A 109 -13.68 4.03 -4.19
CA LEU A 109 -14.37 3.06 -3.33
C LEU A 109 -15.88 3.31 -3.27
N ARG A 110 -16.29 4.57 -3.10
CA ARG A 110 -17.71 4.97 -3.06
C ARG A 110 -18.41 4.68 -4.39
N ALA A 111 -17.78 5.05 -5.50
CA ALA A 111 -18.32 4.80 -6.84
C ALA A 111 -18.43 3.30 -7.16
N HIS A 112 -17.53 2.48 -6.61
CA HIS A 112 -17.58 1.02 -6.71
C HIS A 112 -18.55 0.36 -5.70
N LYS A 113 -19.11 1.12 -4.76
CA LYS A 113 -20.08 0.66 -3.74
C LYS A 113 -19.53 -0.46 -2.85
N VAL A 114 -18.31 -0.29 -2.34
CA VAL A 114 -17.71 -1.25 -1.39
C VAL A 114 -18.52 -1.36 -0.08
N ASN A 115 -18.42 -2.50 0.60
CA ASN A 115 -19.20 -2.76 1.82
C ASN A 115 -18.67 -2.00 3.05
N SER A 116 -17.38 -1.69 3.11
CA SER A 116 -16.74 -1.03 4.24
C SER A 116 -15.49 -0.30 3.80
N ILE A 117 -15.19 0.82 4.46
CA ILE A 117 -13.98 1.63 4.23
C ILE A 117 -13.26 1.74 5.57
N TYR A 118 -11.97 1.44 5.56
CA TYR A 118 -11.08 1.62 6.70
C TYR A 118 -10.04 2.68 6.35
N GLU A 119 -9.98 3.73 7.14
CA GLU A 119 -8.96 4.76 7.02
C GLU A 119 -7.75 4.35 7.87
N VAL A 120 -6.59 4.19 7.23
CA VAL A 120 -5.34 3.91 7.95
C VAL A 120 -4.93 5.18 8.68
N LYS A 121 -4.90 5.11 10.01
CA LYS A 121 -4.47 6.22 10.88
C LYS A 121 -2.96 6.27 11.00
N GLU A 122 -2.46 7.45 11.36
CA GLU A 122 -1.09 7.64 11.81
C GLU A 122 -0.80 6.80 13.05
N LEU A 123 0.48 6.46 13.25
CA LEU A 123 0.93 5.81 14.47
C LEU A 123 0.79 6.78 15.65
N ASN A 124 0.37 6.26 16.80
CA ASN A 124 0.47 7.01 18.04
C ASN A 124 1.94 7.14 18.48
N ASP A 125 2.22 7.99 19.47
CA ASP A 125 3.60 8.28 19.90
C ASP A 125 4.36 7.02 20.38
N GLU A 126 3.68 6.06 21.00
CA GLU A 126 4.26 4.80 21.46
C GLU A 126 4.63 3.89 20.28
N GLU A 127 3.69 3.66 19.36
CA GLU A 127 3.93 2.89 18.13
C GLU A 127 4.99 3.53 17.24
N ALA A 128 4.98 4.86 17.14
CA ALA A 128 5.97 5.63 16.39
C ALA A 128 7.37 5.48 16.99
N LEU A 129 7.46 5.51 18.32
CA LEU A 129 8.70 5.30 19.04
C LEU A 129 9.25 3.90 18.82
N GLU A 130 8.40 2.87 18.92
CA GLU A 130 8.78 1.48 18.67
C GLU A 130 9.36 1.31 17.26
N LEU A 131 8.64 1.82 16.24
CA LEU A 131 9.09 1.74 14.85
C LEU A 131 10.40 2.49 14.62
N PHE A 132 10.52 3.71 15.16
CA PHE A 132 11.75 4.48 15.04
C PHE A 132 12.93 3.75 15.68
N ASN A 133 12.77 3.27 16.92
CA ASN A 133 13.82 2.55 17.64
C ASN A 133 14.28 1.28 16.92
N PHE A 134 13.33 0.55 16.35
CA PHE A 134 13.63 -0.64 15.56
C PHE A 134 14.58 -0.33 14.41
N ASN A 135 14.36 0.80 13.72
CA ASN A 135 15.19 1.22 12.58
C ASN A 135 16.50 1.91 13.01
N ALA A 136 16.47 2.79 14.01
CA ALA A 136 17.62 3.57 14.47
C ALA A 136 18.64 2.74 15.25
N PHE A 137 18.18 1.79 16.06
CA PHE A 137 19.05 1.00 16.94
C PHE A 137 19.13 -0.48 16.55
N LYS A 138 18.48 -0.90 15.45
CA LYS A 138 18.41 -2.31 15.01
C LYS A 138 17.94 -3.27 16.10
N GLY A 139 17.09 -2.78 17.02
CA GLY A 139 16.59 -3.54 18.17
C GLY A 139 17.50 -3.58 19.41
N ASN A 140 18.64 -2.87 19.42
CA ASN A 140 19.46 -2.72 20.62
C ASN A 140 18.97 -1.56 21.50
N ILE A 141 18.62 -1.85 22.75
CA ILE A 141 18.02 -0.86 23.66
C ILE A 141 19.14 -0.14 24.42
N HIS A 142 19.72 0.89 23.80
CA HIS A 142 20.52 1.91 24.49
C HIS A 142 19.87 3.30 24.29
N MET A 143 18.57 3.35 24.59
CA MET A 143 17.70 4.48 24.24
C MET A 143 17.71 5.60 25.28
N ASP A 144 17.96 5.30 26.56
CA ASP A 144 17.82 6.27 27.66
C ASP A 144 18.58 7.57 27.40
N ASP A 145 19.73 7.42 26.76
CA ASP A 145 20.65 8.49 26.41
C ASP A 145 20.17 9.36 25.22
N PHE A 146 19.24 8.86 24.41
CA PHE A 146 18.75 9.46 23.17
C PHE A 146 17.25 9.85 23.25
N PHE A 147 16.61 9.68 24.40
CA PHE A 147 15.15 9.80 24.55
C PHE A 147 14.60 11.15 24.07
N ASP A 148 15.23 12.26 24.47
CA ASP A 148 14.80 13.61 24.06
C ASP A 148 14.94 13.81 22.53
N LEU A 149 15.99 13.26 21.93
CA LEU A 149 16.23 13.35 20.49
C LEU A 149 15.23 12.48 19.72
N ALA A 150 14.97 11.26 20.19
CA ALA A 150 13.94 10.37 19.62
C ALA A 150 12.56 11.02 19.65
N THR A 151 12.21 11.70 20.75
CA THR A 151 10.96 12.47 20.87
C THR A 151 10.90 13.59 19.83
N GLY A 152 12.02 14.26 19.56
CA GLY A 152 12.14 15.24 18.48
C GLY A 152 11.84 14.64 17.10
N VAL A 153 12.37 13.45 16.81
CA VAL A 153 12.12 12.72 15.55
C VAL A 153 10.65 12.35 15.42
N ILE A 154 10.03 11.79 16.47
CA ILE A 154 8.62 11.39 16.46
C ILE A 154 7.71 12.59 16.15
N ARG A 155 7.98 13.72 16.80
CA ARG A 155 7.27 14.98 16.55
C ARG A 155 7.40 15.46 15.12
N TYR A 156 8.60 15.35 14.54
CA TYR A 156 8.84 15.70 13.13
C TYR A 156 8.08 14.77 12.18
N ALA A 157 8.14 13.46 12.44
CA ALA A 157 7.54 12.44 11.59
C ALA A 157 6.01 12.37 11.67
N LYS A 158 5.40 12.93 12.74
CA LYS A 158 3.94 13.03 12.95
C LYS A 158 3.22 11.69 12.78
N GLY A 159 3.82 10.62 13.30
CA GLY A 159 3.24 9.27 13.22
C GLY A 159 3.21 8.65 11.83
N ILE A 160 3.86 9.25 10.82
CA ILE A 160 3.95 8.68 9.46
C ILE A 160 5.02 7.58 9.44
N PRO A 161 4.65 6.29 9.22
CA PRO A 161 5.59 5.17 9.32
C PRO A 161 6.81 5.32 8.42
N LEU A 162 6.59 5.77 7.18
CA LEU A 162 7.67 5.93 6.20
C LEU A 162 8.69 6.99 6.63
N ALA A 163 8.24 8.08 7.23
CA ALA A 163 9.13 9.11 7.74
C ALA A 163 9.99 8.55 8.89
N LEU A 164 9.37 7.78 9.80
CA LEU A 164 10.07 7.14 10.92
C LEU A 164 11.13 6.13 10.44
N GLU A 165 10.83 5.33 9.42
CA GLU A 165 11.77 4.37 8.83
C GLU A 165 12.97 5.07 8.18
N VAL A 166 12.73 6.11 7.38
CA VAL A 166 13.78 6.90 6.73
C VAL A 166 14.67 7.58 7.76
N LEU A 167 14.08 8.29 8.73
CA LEU A 167 14.83 9.01 9.76
C LEU A 167 15.57 8.06 10.69
N GLY A 168 14.95 6.94 11.06
CA GLY A 168 15.62 5.90 11.85
C GLY A 168 16.82 5.32 11.11
N SER A 169 16.67 5.01 9.83
CA SER A 169 17.77 4.49 9.00
C SER A 169 18.91 5.49 8.84
N ASP A 170 18.60 6.78 8.61
CA ASP A 170 19.61 7.83 8.49
C ASP A 170 20.33 8.09 9.83
N LEU A 171 19.63 7.98 10.96
CA LEU A 171 20.21 8.16 12.29
C LEU A 171 20.93 6.92 12.83
N CYS A 172 20.79 5.77 12.15
CA CYS A 172 21.40 4.52 12.58
C CYS A 172 22.93 4.63 12.66
N SER A 173 23.50 4.19 13.78
CA SER A 173 24.95 4.21 14.06
C SER A 173 25.58 5.60 14.24
N LYS A 174 24.79 6.68 14.23
CA LYS A 174 25.26 8.04 14.55
C LYS A 174 25.28 8.28 16.06
N ASN A 175 26.19 9.13 16.52
CA ASN A 175 26.28 9.54 17.92
C ASN A 175 25.29 10.68 18.26
N LYS A 176 25.20 11.06 19.54
CA LYS A 176 24.22 12.07 20.02
C LYS A 176 24.37 13.43 19.35
N ASP A 177 25.59 13.89 19.09
CA ASP A 177 25.81 15.22 18.51
C ASP A 177 25.44 15.21 17.02
N GLU A 178 25.77 14.13 16.31
CA GLU A 178 25.31 13.92 14.93
C GLU A 178 23.77 13.84 14.81
N TRP A 179 23.07 13.29 15.81
CA TRP A 179 21.61 13.31 15.86
C TRP A 179 21.04 14.71 16.03
N LYS A 180 21.65 15.55 16.88
CA LYS A 180 21.24 16.95 17.05
C LYS A 180 21.38 17.72 15.75
N ASP A 181 22.53 17.59 15.10
CA ASP A 181 22.82 18.25 13.82
C ASP A 181 21.83 17.81 12.73
N ALA A 182 21.52 16.51 12.65
CA ALA A 182 20.54 15.97 11.72
C ALA A 182 19.12 16.49 11.99
N LEU A 183 18.69 16.53 13.27
CA LEU A 183 17.39 17.09 13.66
C LEU A 183 17.27 18.57 13.32
N GLU A 184 18.32 19.36 13.55
CA GLU A 184 18.36 20.75 13.11
C GLU A 184 18.24 20.88 11.58
N TYR A 185 18.91 19.99 10.86
CA TYR A 185 18.84 19.94 9.40
C TYR A 185 17.43 19.61 8.91
N TYR A 186 16.77 18.58 9.44
CA TYR A 186 15.42 18.19 9.04
C TYR A 186 14.39 19.30 9.28
N ASN A 187 14.54 20.06 10.37
CA ASN A 187 13.68 21.20 10.67
C ASN A 187 13.84 22.37 9.69
N LYS A 188 15.01 22.49 9.05
CA LYS A 188 15.31 23.55 8.06
C LYS A 188 15.03 23.10 6.63
N TYR A 189 15.27 21.83 6.32
CA TYR A 189 15.21 21.28 4.97
C TYR A 189 14.40 19.99 4.94
N PRO A 190 13.40 19.88 4.04
CA PRO A 190 12.68 18.64 3.84
C PRO A 190 13.64 17.48 3.48
N ASN A 191 13.47 16.33 4.12
CA ASN A 191 14.26 15.15 3.79
C ASN A 191 13.94 14.67 2.35
N GLN A 192 14.98 14.51 1.53
CA GLN A 192 14.82 14.18 0.11
C GLN A 192 14.22 12.80 -0.14
N GLU A 193 14.52 11.80 0.68
CA GLU A 193 13.95 10.45 0.52
C GLU A 193 12.45 10.44 0.83
N ILE A 194 12.04 11.15 1.90
CA ILE A 194 10.62 11.35 2.22
C ILE A 194 9.92 12.08 1.06
N GLN A 195 10.54 13.15 0.55
CA GLN A 195 9.99 13.88 -0.61
C GLN A 195 9.86 12.99 -1.85
N GLN A 196 10.87 12.17 -2.16
CA GLN A 196 10.83 11.25 -3.29
C GLN A 196 9.71 10.21 -3.16
N ALA A 197 9.48 9.70 -1.95
CA ALA A 197 8.40 8.75 -1.73
C ALA A 197 7.01 9.39 -1.88
N LEU A 198 6.86 10.65 -1.46
CA LEU A 198 5.61 11.40 -1.60
C LEU A 198 5.41 11.93 -3.04
N LYS A 199 6.49 12.12 -3.79
CA LYS A 199 6.49 12.69 -5.15
C LYS A 199 5.51 11.99 -6.08
N ARG A 200 5.46 10.65 -6.05
CA ARG A 200 4.53 9.86 -6.87
C ARG A 200 3.05 10.15 -6.58
N SER A 201 2.71 10.64 -5.39
CA SER A 201 1.35 11.04 -5.04
C SER A 201 1.09 12.49 -5.47
N TYR A 202 2.09 13.36 -5.30
CA TYR A 202 2.02 14.76 -5.73
C TYR A 202 1.89 14.91 -7.25
N GLU A 203 2.66 14.13 -8.02
CA GLU A 203 2.62 14.18 -9.49
C GLU A 203 1.25 13.81 -10.07
N THR A 204 0.46 13.00 -9.35
CA THR A 204 -0.90 12.62 -9.76
C THR A 204 -1.97 13.66 -9.44
N LEU A 205 -1.63 14.74 -8.74
CA LEU A 205 -2.56 15.84 -8.50
C LEU A 205 -2.79 16.64 -9.79
N GLU A 206 -3.98 17.23 -9.90
CA GLU A 206 -4.24 18.25 -10.91
C GLU A 206 -3.32 19.45 -10.68
N ASP A 207 -2.90 20.14 -11.75
CA ASP A 207 -1.91 21.22 -11.64
C ASP A 207 -2.36 22.35 -10.71
N ARG A 208 -3.66 22.63 -10.65
CA ARG A 208 -4.23 23.60 -9.69
C ARG A 208 -4.09 23.17 -8.23
N MET A 209 -4.12 21.86 -7.97
CA MET A 209 -3.93 21.32 -6.62
C MET A 209 -2.46 21.32 -6.24
N LYS A 210 -1.55 21.12 -7.22
CA LYS A 210 -0.10 21.21 -7.00
C LYS A 210 0.32 22.59 -6.49
N GLU A 211 -0.28 23.66 -7.02
CA GLU A 211 0.03 25.05 -6.61
C GLU A 211 -0.32 25.37 -5.14
N VAL A 212 -1.11 24.53 -4.46
CA VAL A 212 -1.55 24.73 -3.07
C VAL A 212 -0.61 24.07 -2.04
N PHE A 213 0.21 23.11 -2.47
CA PHE A 213 1.12 22.33 -1.62
C PHE A 213 2.58 22.74 -1.83
#